data_AF-A0A6N7WN03-F1
#
_entry.id   AF-A0A6N7WN03-F1
#
_cell.length_a   1.000
_cell.length_b   1.000
_cell.length_c   1.000
_cell.angle_alpha   90.00
_cell.angle_beta   90.00
_cell.angle_gamma   90.00
#
_symmetry.space_group_name_H-M   'P 1'
#
loop_
_entity.id
_entity.type
_entity.pdbx_description
1 polymer ?
#
loop_
_entity_poly.entity_id
_entity_poly.type
_entity_poly.pdbx_seq_one_letter_code
_entity_poly.pdbx_strand_id
1 'polypeptide(L)' 'MSGRTGNRIQRLENNDWKFMHGDFPEAETPDFDDSQWYDIGLPHSSGIPHFMTNEFYVGYGCYRKKLYVEKEWLGKRISL' A
#
# COMPACT_ATOMS: atom_id res chain seq x y z
N MET A 1 3.68 -12.89 35.76
CA MET A 1 4.18 -11.50 35.62
C MET A 1 3.20 -10.74 34.73
N SER A 2 2.64 -9.62 35.19
CA SER A 2 1.64 -8.86 34.43
C SER A 2 2.33 -7.77 33.60
N GLY A 3 2.36 -7.94 32.28
CA GLY A 3 2.86 -6.95 31.34
C GLY A 3 1.71 -6.10 30.79
N ARG A 4 1.84 -4.76 30.83
CA ARG A 4 0.80 -3.80 30.42
C ARG A 4 0.19 -4.11 29.05
N THR A 5 -1.03 -4.64 29.04
CA THR A 5 -1.92 -4.63 27.87
C THR A 5 -2.56 -3.25 27.73
N GLY A 6 -1.83 -2.31 27.13
CA GLY A 6 -2.48 -1.16 26.49
C GLY A 6 -3.30 -1.65 25.28
N ASN A 7 -4.45 -1.03 25.01
CA ASN A 7 -5.33 -1.37 23.88
C ASN A 7 -4.68 -1.01 22.52
N ARG A 8 -3.66 -1.78 22.10
CA ARG A 8 -3.06 -1.69 20.77
C ARG A 8 -3.98 -2.41 19.78
N ILE A 9 -4.45 -1.67 18.78
CA ILE A 9 -5.17 -2.22 17.64
C ILE A 9 -4.13 -2.62 16.57
N GLN A 10 -4.33 -3.77 15.93
CA GLN A 10 -3.60 -4.19 14.74
C GLN A 10 -4.61 -4.61 13.68
N ARG A 11 -4.40 -4.18 12.43
CA ARG A 11 -5.24 -4.47 11.27
C ARG A 11 -4.34 -4.78 10.07
N LEU A 12 -4.86 -5.50 9.09
CA LEU A 12 -4.18 -5.77 7.83
C LEU A 12 -4.61 -4.72 6.80
N GLU A 13 -3.70 -3.85 6.39
CA GLU A 13 -3.94 -2.81 5.39
C GLU A 13 -3.62 -3.33 3.97
N ASN A 14 -4.05 -4.56 3.66
CA ASN A 14 -3.70 -5.26 2.43
C ASN A 14 -4.64 -4.97 1.25
N ASN A 15 -5.85 -4.50 1.50
CA ASN A 15 -6.85 -4.23 0.44
C ASN A 15 -6.67 -2.81 -0.12
N ASP A 16 -7.34 -2.52 -1.24
CA ASP A 16 -7.52 -1.16 -1.78
C ASP A 16 -6.19 -0.42 -2.03
N TRP A 17 -5.24 -1.12 -2.66
CA TRP A 17 -4.02 -0.52 -3.19
C TRP A 17 -4.18 -0.22 -4.68
N LYS A 18 -3.47 0.80 -5.13
CA LYS A 18 -3.20 1.09 -6.54
C LYS A 18 -1.76 0.73 -6.87
N PHE A 19 -1.52 0.18 -8.06
CA PHE A 19 -0.18 -0.12 -8.58
C PHE A 19 -0.02 0.32 -10.05
N MET A 20 1.18 0.76 -10.40
CA MET A 20 1.60 1.02 -11.78
C MET A 20 3.11 0.80 -11.95
N HIS A 21 3.51 0.28 -13.12
CA HIS A 21 4.92 0.18 -13.53
C HIS A 21 5.45 1.53 -14.00
N GLY A 22 6.65 1.89 -13.58
CA GLY A 22 7.28 3.18 -13.86
C GLY A 22 7.71 3.91 -12.58
N ASP A 23 8.45 4.99 -12.79
CA ASP A 23 8.77 5.96 -11.74
C ASP A 23 7.77 7.12 -11.83
N PHE A 24 7.21 7.51 -10.69
CA PHE A 24 6.20 8.56 -10.57
C PHE A 24 6.50 9.40 -9.32
N PRO A 25 7.52 10.30 -9.36
CA PRO A 25 7.86 11.16 -8.22
C PRO A 25 6.70 12.05 -7.76
N GLU A 26 5.79 12.42 -8.68
CA GLU A 26 4.58 13.20 -8.42
C GLU A 26 3.48 12.38 -7.70
N ALA A 27 3.76 11.11 -7.39
CA ALA A 27 3.15 10.39 -6.28
C ALA A 27 3.67 10.91 -4.91
N GLU A 28 3.40 10.16 -3.84
CA GLU A 28 3.17 10.61 -2.46
C GLU A 28 2.15 11.77 -2.29
N THR A 29 2.02 12.70 -3.25
CA THR A 29 1.04 13.78 -3.20
C THR A 29 -0.38 13.20 -3.05
N PRO A 30 -1.21 13.76 -2.14
CA PRO A 30 -2.55 13.24 -1.89
C PRO A 30 -3.49 13.37 -3.10
N ASP A 31 -3.30 14.42 -3.90
CA ASP A 31 -4.20 14.84 -4.97
C ASP A 31 -3.85 14.24 -6.34
N PHE A 32 -2.77 13.46 -6.45
CA PHE A 32 -2.41 12.75 -7.68
C PHE A 32 -3.53 11.79 -8.12
N ASP A 33 -3.93 11.89 -9.39
CA ASP A 33 -4.95 11.05 -10.01
C ASP A 33 -4.38 9.67 -10.37
N ASP A 34 -4.65 8.70 -9.49
CA ASP A 34 -4.36 7.28 -9.67
C ASP A 34 -5.55 6.48 -10.25
N SER A 35 -6.55 7.14 -10.85
CA SER A 35 -7.74 6.46 -11.41
C SER A 35 -7.42 5.42 -12.48
N GLN A 36 -6.36 5.63 -13.26
CA GLN A 36 -5.90 4.72 -14.31
C GLN A 36 -4.97 3.61 -13.80
N TRP A 37 -4.65 3.56 -12.50
CA TRP A 37 -3.77 2.55 -11.92
C TRP A 37 -4.52 1.26 -11.59
N TYR A 38 -3.81 0.14 -11.61
CA TYR A 38 -4.38 -1.17 -11.32
C TYR A 38 -4.85 -1.26 -9.87
N ASP A 39 -6.10 -1.66 -9.66
CA ASP A 39 -6.62 -2.04 -8.34
C ASP A 39 -6.04 -3.41 -7.94
N ILE A 40 -5.34 -3.45 -6.81
CA ILE A 40 -4.61 -4.63 -6.32
C ILE A 40 -4.80 -4.82 -4.81
N GLY A 41 -4.57 -6.06 -4.36
CA GLY A 41 -4.45 -6.41 -2.94
C GLY A 41 -3.06 -6.99 -2.66
N LEU A 42 -2.57 -6.82 -1.43
CA LEU A 42 -1.31 -7.39 -0.96
C LEU A 42 -1.52 -8.80 -0.36
N PRO A 43 -0.58 -9.75 -0.56
CA PRO A 43 0.68 -9.61 -1.28
C PRO A 43 0.49 -9.52 -2.80
N HIS A 44 1.22 -8.59 -3.43
CA HIS A 44 1.26 -8.39 -4.87
C HIS A 44 2.70 -8.58 -5.37
N SER A 45 2.85 -9.09 -6.59
CA SER A 45 4.15 -9.19 -7.28
C SER A 45 4.12 -8.28 -8.49
N SER A 46 5.04 -7.32 -8.58
CA SER A 46 5.17 -6.44 -9.75
C SER A 46 5.59 -7.18 -11.03
N GLY A 47 5.96 -8.46 -10.95
CA GLY A 47 6.24 -9.31 -12.11
C GLY A 47 4.99 -9.93 -12.76
N ILE A 48 3.78 -9.61 -12.30
CA ILE A 48 2.54 -10.10 -12.92
C ILE A 48 1.99 -9.08 -13.95
N PRO A 49 1.33 -9.52 -15.04
CA PRO A 49 1.11 -10.92 -15.44
C PRO A 49 2.41 -11.64 -15.85
N HIS A 50 2.63 -12.81 -15.26
CA HIS A 50 3.83 -13.62 -15.51
C HIS A 50 3.54 -14.62 -16.65
N PHE A 51 4.00 -14.31 -17.86
CA PHE A 51 3.70 -15.10 -19.06
C PHE A 51 4.54 -16.38 -19.23
N MET A 52 5.26 -16.81 -18.19
CA MET A 52 6.19 -17.96 -18.24
C MET A 52 7.30 -17.82 -19.29
N THR A 53 7.65 -16.59 -19.64
CA THR A 53 8.84 -16.25 -20.42
C THR A 53 9.96 -15.78 -19.49
N ASN A 54 11.19 -15.73 -19.99
CA ASN A 54 12.31 -15.11 -19.28
C ASN A 54 12.31 -13.57 -19.40
N GLU A 55 11.32 -13.00 -20.09
CA GLU A 55 11.15 -11.57 -20.28
C GLU A 55 10.07 -11.06 -19.32
N PHE A 56 10.49 -10.29 -18.32
CA PHE A 56 9.61 -9.68 -17.33
C PHE A 56 10.02 -8.23 -17.09
N TYR A 57 9.10 -7.43 -16.56
CA TYR A 57 9.38 -6.03 -16.28
C TYR A 57 10.48 -5.89 -15.20
N VAL A 58 11.55 -5.18 -15.55
CA VAL A 58 12.63 -4.78 -14.63
C VAL A 58 12.71 -3.26 -14.66
N GLY A 59 12.40 -2.62 -13.53
CA GLY A 59 12.33 -1.17 -13.40
C GLY A 59 11.61 -0.77 -12.13
N TYR A 60 11.21 0.50 -12.07
CA TYR A 60 10.46 1.05 -10.94
C TYR A 60 8.99 0.59 -10.94
N GLY A 61 8.39 0.50 -9.76
CA GLY A 61 6.97 0.23 -9.62
C GLY A 61 6.45 0.96 -8.40
N CYS A 62 5.36 1.70 -8.55
CA CYS A 62 4.81 2.54 -7.50
C CYS A 62 3.54 1.92 -6.91
N TYR A 63 3.44 1.94 -5.59
CA TYR A 63 2.28 1.47 -4.83
C TYR A 63 1.67 2.66 -4.07
N ARG A 64 0.35 2.87 -4.21
CA ARG A 64 -0.39 3.94 -3.51
C ARG A 64 -1.57 3.35 -2.74
N LYS A 65 -1.80 3.85 -1.52
CA LYS A 65 -3.00 3.56 -0.72
C LYS A 65 -3.41 4.79 0.07
N LYS A 66 -4.71 5.10 0.04
CA LYS A 66 -5.32 6.13 0.90
C LYS A 66 -5.68 5.47 2.24
N LEU A 67 -5.04 5.92 3.31
CA LEU A 67 -5.26 5.41 4.68
C LEU A 67 -6.15 6.38 5.46
N TYR A 68 -7.26 5.87 5.97
CA TYR A 68 -8.22 6.65 6.75
C TYR A 68 -7.92 6.53 8.25
N VAL A 69 -7.65 7.66 8.89
CA VAL A 69 -7.45 7.74 10.34
C VAL A 69 -8.81 7.91 11.02
N GLU A 70 -9.24 6.90 11.79
CA GLU A 70 -10.47 6.98 12.59
C GLU A 70 -10.34 8.07 13.67
N LYS A 71 -11.45 8.73 14.04
CA LYS A 71 -11.44 9.80 15.06
C LYS A 71 -10.96 9.31 16.41
N GLU A 72 -11.25 8.05 16.70
CA GLU A 72 -10.87 7.29 17.88
C GLU A 72 -9.35 7.11 17.99
N TRP A 73 -8.58 7.33 16.91
CA TRP A 73 -7.12 7.19 16.88
C TRP A 73 -6.38 8.52 17.07
N LEU A 74 -7.09 9.66 17.08
CA LEU A 74 -6.48 10.97 17.27
C LEU A 74 -5.75 11.02 18.63
N GLY A 75 -4.53 11.58 18.62
CA GLY A 75 -3.65 11.60 19.79
C GLY A 75 -2.97 10.27 20.14
N LYS A 76 -3.17 9.19 19.37
CA LYS A 76 -2.43 7.92 19.53
C LYS A 76 -1.22 7.87 18.59
N ARG A 77 -0.26 7.00 18.91
CA ARG A 77 0.81 6.61 17.98
C ARG A 77 0.28 5.59 16.97
N ILE A 78 0.39 5.91 15.70
CA ILE A 78 0.10 5.03 14.56
C ILE A 78 1.43 4.46 14.03
N SER A 79 1.42 3.24 13.52
CA SER A 79 2.57 2.57 12.89
C SER A 79 2.08 1.67 11.77
N LEU A 80 2.69 1.78 10.59
CA LEU A 80 2.56 0.87 9.46
C LEU A 80 3.74 -0.11 9.47
#